data_AF-A0A1V1P550-F1
#
_entry.id   AF-A0A1V1P550-F1
#
_cell.length_a   1.000
_cell.length_b   1.000
_cell.length_c   1.000
_cell.angle_alpha   90.00
_cell.angle_beta   90.00
_cell.angle_gamma   90.00
#
_symmetry.space_group_name_H-M   'P 1'
#
loop_
_entity.id
_entity.type
_entity.pdbx_description
1 polymer ?
#
loop_
_entity_poly.entity_id
_entity_poly.type
_entity_poly.pdbx_seq_one_letter_code
_entity_poly.pdbx_strand_id
1 'polypeptide(L)'
;MFFILMIDRYGINIFSASDNSFFLNSLKNNVKGNIQSQSSDNNTFHSPIPIHYIYNHEPHQNPLGNYYDDHNQEDQNNDGILDNPVSINGMEISDLYPLANSIDHYILNGWWLFNDGKMYPNDISNSKQYFRLEKNSQSVWINAEQTDVDMYYSENDVWSGQLSFLDTPENNSKFFIEIGYSTDGIDFFSCGISASLTGDGNNRFLISPDLIIALSFQLEITLH
;
A
#
# COMPACT_ATOMS: atom_id res chain seq x y z
N MET A 1 -43.43 10.05 -2.23
CA MET A 1 -42.78 11.34 -2.57
C MET A 1 -41.31 11.16 -2.29
N PHE A 2 -40.53 10.88 -3.33
CA PHE A 2 -39.10 10.63 -3.23
C PHE A 2 -38.35 11.94 -3.49
N PHE A 3 -37.54 12.37 -2.54
CA PHE A 3 -36.47 13.33 -2.77
C PHE A 3 -35.17 12.61 -2.42
N ILE A 4 -34.38 12.26 -3.44
CA ILE A 4 -32.95 12.02 -3.28
C ILE A 4 -32.27 12.97 -4.26
N LEU A 5 -31.64 14.00 -3.70
CA LEU A 5 -30.71 14.90 -4.37
C LEU A 5 -29.47 14.94 -3.48
N MET A 6 -28.68 13.87 -3.52
CA MET A 6 -27.24 13.97 -3.27
C MET A 6 -26.58 13.67 -4.62
N ILE A 7 -26.14 14.74 -5.29
CA ILE A 7 -25.29 14.66 -6.47
C ILE A 7 -23.90 14.95 -5.94
N ASP A 8 -23.08 13.91 -5.78
CA ASP A 8 -21.66 14.05 -5.52
C ASP A 8 -21.04 14.77 -6.72
N ARG A 9 -20.64 16.03 -6.51
CA ARG A 9 -20.19 16.91 -7.60
C ARG A 9 -18.76 16.57 -8.04
N TYR A 10 -17.85 16.27 -7.11
CA TYR A 10 -16.46 15.89 -7.38
C TYR A 10 -16.14 14.56 -6.72
N GLY A 11 -15.19 13.79 -7.28
CA GLY A 11 -14.76 12.51 -6.72
C GLY A 11 -13.97 12.70 -5.41
N ILE A 12 -12.98 13.57 -5.42
CA ILE A 12 -12.22 13.99 -4.23
C ILE A 12 -12.33 15.52 -4.09
N ASN A 13 -12.57 15.99 -2.87
CA ASN A 13 -12.62 17.40 -2.54
C ASN A 13 -11.67 17.71 -1.37
N ILE A 14 -10.67 18.54 -1.62
CA ILE A 14 -9.58 18.89 -0.70
C ILE A 14 -9.70 20.38 -0.37
N PHE A 15 -9.87 20.69 0.91
CA PHE A 15 -10.05 22.06 1.38
C PHE A 15 -9.21 22.33 2.62
N SER A 16 -8.28 23.28 2.52
CA SER A 16 -7.37 23.64 3.62
C SER A 16 -6.65 22.43 4.23
N ALA A 17 -6.20 21.50 3.38
CA ALA A 17 -5.53 20.28 3.80
C ALA A 17 -4.27 20.05 2.96
N SER A 18 -3.17 19.77 3.64
CA SER A 18 -1.85 19.59 3.03
C SER A 18 -1.22 18.29 3.54
N ASP A 19 -0.20 17.80 2.83
CA ASP A 19 0.59 16.62 3.22
C ASP A 19 -0.22 15.31 3.32
N ASN A 20 -1.28 15.17 2.52
CA ASN A 20 -2.08 13.94 2.43
C ASN A 20 -1.68 13.10 1.21
N SER A 21 -1.96 11.80 1.26
CA SER A 21 -1.78 10.89 0.13
C SER A 21 -3.11 10.30 -0.33
N PHE A 22 -3.37 10.38 -1.64
CA PHE A 22 -4.55 9.86 -2.31
C PHE A 22 -4.11 8.95 -3.46
N PHE A 23 -4.32 7.65 -3.36
CA PHE A 23 -3.95 6.70 -4.41
C PHE A 23 -4.91 5.52 -4.44
N LEU A 24 -4.93 4.78 -5.54
CA LEU A 24 -5.81 3.62 -5.81
C LEU A 24 -7.32 3.95 -5.74
N ASN A 25 -7.69 5.21 -6.00
CA ASN A 25 -9.08 5.62 -6.12
C ASN A 25 -9.54 5.48 -7.59
N SER A 26 -10.78 5.03 -7.79
CA SER A 26 -11.44 5.05 -9.11
C SER A 26 -12.39 6.23 -9.23
N LEU A 27 -11.90 7.35 -9.76
CA LEU A 27 -12.65 8.59 -9.92
C LEU A 27 -13.44 8.52 -11.22
N LYS A 28 -14.71 8.09 -11.12
CA LYS A 28 -15.61 7.91 -12.26
C LYS A 28 -17.00 8.47 -12.01
N ASN A 29 -17.63 8.96 -13.08
CA ASN A 29 -18.97 9.52 -13.12
C ASN A 29 -19.16 10.75 -12.22
N ASN A 30 -18.11 11.57 -12.08
CA ASN A 30 -18.15 12.79 -11.26
C ASN A 30 -18.66 13.98 -12.06
N VAL A 31 -19.78 14.58 -11.65
CA VAL A 31 -20.54 15.56 -12.48
C VAL A 31 -19.81 16.90 -12.70
N LYS A 32 -18.87 17.29 -11.83
CA LYS A 32 -18.08 18.52 -11.94
C LYS A 32 -16.60 18.29 -12.24
N GLY A 33 -16.09 17.08 -12.04
CA GLY A 33 -14.69 16.72 -12.26
C GLY A 33 -14.16 15.76 -11.21
N ASN A 34 -12.97 15.22 -11.44
CA ASN A 34 -12.42 14.16 -10.60
C ASN A 34 -11.86 14.67 -9.27
N ILE A 35 -11.06 15.75 -9.28
CA ILE A 35 -10.49 16.34 -8.06
C ILE A 35 -10.73 17.85 -8.01
N GLN A 36 -11.22 18.32 -6.87
CA GLN A 36 -11.23 19.72 -6.49
C GLN A 36 -10.24 19.94 -5.35
N SER A 37 -9.33 20.89 -5.52
CA SER A 37 -8.43 21.35 -4.45
C SER A 37 -8.52 22.86 -4.29
N GLN A 38 -8.68 23.32 -3.05
CA GLN A 38 -8.73 24.72 -2.69
C GLN A 38 -7.92 24.98 -1.42
N SER A 39 -7.06 26.00 -1.47
CA SER A 39 -6.22 26.42 -0.34
C SER A 39 -5.43 25.26 0.29
N SER A 40 -4.98 24.34 -0.56
CA SER A 40 -4.32 23.08 -0.22
C SER A 40 -3.06 22.96 -1.07
N ASP A 41 -2.03 22.33 -0.54
CA ASP A 41 -0.74 22.15 -1.21
C ASP A 41 -0.03 20.89 -0.70
N ASN A 42 0.98 20.45 -1.46
CA ASN A 42 1.84 19.33 -1.11
C ASN A 42 1.12 18.00 -0.82
N ASN A 43 -0.06 17.77 -1.40
CA ASN A 43 -0.68 16.45 -1.39
C ASN A 43 -0.05 15.57 -2.48
N THR A 44 0.05 14.27 -2.21
CA THR A 44 0.54 13.28 -3.17
C THR A 44 -0.62 12.46 -3.73
N PHE A 45 -0.59 12.22 -5.04
CA PHE A 45 -1.65 11.50 -5.76
C PHE A 45 -1.22 10.08 -6.19
N HIS A 46 -0.13 9.57 -5.62
CA HIS A 46 0.37 8.23 -5.84
C HIS A 46 0.92 7.62 -4.56
N SER A 47 1.10 6.29 -4.56
CA SER A 47 1.69 5.57 -3.44
C SER A 47 3.12 6.06 -3.15
N PRO A 48 3.54 6.08 -1.87
CA PRO A 48 4.88 6.55 -1.49
C PRO A 48 6.00 5.58 -1.89
N ILE A 49 5.65 4.31 -2.14
CA ILE A 49 6.55 3.27 -2.63
C ILE A 49 5.91 2.52 -3.79
N PRO A 50 6.71 1.87 -4.65
CA PRO A 50 6.19 0.96 -5.65
C PRO A 50 5.42 -0.21 -5.03
N ILE A 51 4.28 -0.55 -5.61
CA ILE A 51 3.44 -1.69 -5.24
C ILE A 51 3.57 -2.74 -6.35
N HIS A 52 3.63 -4.02 -5.99
CA HIS A 52 3.55 -5.11 -6.95
C HIS A 52 2.08 -5.38 -7.31
N TYR A 53 1.80 -5.56 -8.59
CA TYR A 53 0.46 -5.85 -9.07
C TYR A 53 0.49 -6.67 -10.35
N ILE A 54 -0.62 -7.31 -10.66
CA ILE A 54 -0.88 -7.94 -11.94
C ILE A 54 -1.84 -7.04 -12.71
N TYR A 55 -1.45 -6.66 -13.93
CA TYR A 55 -2.26 -5.93 -14.89
C TYR A 55 -2.18 -6.67 -16.22
N ASN A 56 -3.32 -6.89 -16.89
CA ASN A 56 -3.38 -7.68 -18.13
C ASN A 56 -2.70 -9.06 -18.07
N HIS A 57 -2.71 -9.72 -16.90
CA HIS A 57 -2.07 -11.01 -16.61
C HIS A 57 -0.53 -10.99 -16.53
N GLU A 58 0.10 -9.81 -16.63
CA GLU A 58 1.54 -9.66 -16.46
C GLU A 58 1.87 -9.00 -15.11
N PRO A 59 2.98 -9.38 -14.45
CA PRO A 59 3.40 -8.77 -13.20
C PRO A 59 4.16 -7.47 -13.44
N HIS A 60 3.86 -6.45 -12.64
CA HIS A 60 4.49 -5.13 -12.68
C HIS A 60 4.82 -4.62 -11.27
N GLN A 61 5.72 -3.64 -11.20
CA GLN A 61 6.10 -2.96 -9.96
C GLN A 61 6.33 -1.46 -10.23
N ASN A 62 5.40 -0.63 -9.79
CA ASN A 62 5.46 0.83 -9.94
C ASN A 62 4.73 1.51 -8.78
N PRO A 63 4.99 2.80 -8.49
CA PRO A 63 4.06 3.60 -7.70
C PRO A 63 2.70 3.61 -8.40
N LEU A 64 1.62 3.56 -7.62
CA LEU A 64 0.25 3.52 -8.15
C LEU A 64 -0.48 4.80 -7.77
N GLY A 65 -1.04 5.49 -8.77
CA GLY A 65 -1.84 6.71 -8.62
C GLY A 65 -3.34 6.45 -8.56
N ASN A 66 -4.13 7.37 -9.11
CA ASN A 66 -5.58 7.23 -9.20
C ASN A 66 -6.03 7.00 -10.65
N TYR A 67 -7.22 6.42 -10.82
CA TYR A 67 -7.89 6.36 -12.11
C TYR A 67 -8.81 7.57 -12.29
N TYR A 68 -8.77 8.18 -13.47
CA TYR A 68 -9.56 9.36 -13.84
C TYR A 68 -10.37 9.07 -15.09
N ASP A 69 -11.70 9.10 -15.01
CA ASP A 69 -12.56 8.76 -16.16
C ASP A 69 -12.54 9.78 -17.31
N ASP A 70 -11.90 10.93 -17.13
CA ASP A 70 -11.84 12.04 -18.08
C ASP A 70 -10.51 12.14 -18.85
N HIS A 71 -9.58 11.18 -18.68
CA HIS A 71 -8.36 11.12 -19.48
C HIS A 71 -8.61 10.53 -20.88
N ASN A 72 -7.86 11.02 -21.87
CA ASN A 72 -7.78 10.44 -23.22
C ASN A 72 -6.36 9.95 -23.55
N GLN A 73 -5.56 9.73 -22.52
CA GLN A 73 -4.18 9.26 -22.65
C GLN A 73 -4.13 7.75 -22.86
N GLU A 74 -3.05 7.28 -23.48
CA GLU A 74 -2.76 5.87 -23.70
C GLU A 74 -1.68 5.40 -22.73
N ASP A 75 -1.74 4.12 -22.37
CA ASP A 75 -0.66 3.36 -21.74
C ASP A 75 0.04 2.57 -22.87
N GLN A 76 1.13 3.11 -23.41
CA GLN A 76 1.81 2.55 -24.58
C GLN A 76 2.67 1.35 -24.21
N ASN A 77 3.19 1.34 -22.99
CA ASN A 77 4.08 0.30 -22.50
C ASN A 77 3.31 -0.91 -21.91
N ASN A 78 1.98 -0.75 -21.69
CA ASN A 78 1.04 -1.72 -21.14
C ASN A 78 1.37 -2.17 -19.71
N ASP A 79 1.99 -1.31 -18.91
CA ASP A 79 2.29 -1.59 -17.51
C ASP A 79 1.13 -1.21 -16.56
N GLY A 80 0.04 -0.66 -17.09
CA GLY A 80 -1.11 -0.23 -16.31
C GLY A 80 -0.97 1.18 -15.74
N ILE A 81 0.08 1.92 -16.08
CA ILE A 81 0.25 3.32 -15.71
C ILE A 81 0.23 4.18 -16.97
N LEU A 82 -0.48 5.31 -16.94
CA LEU A 82 -0.45 6.26 -18.06
C LEU A 82 0.96 6.85 -18.19
N ASP A 83 1.48 6.89 -19.41
CA ASP A 83 2.85 7.39 -19.69
C ASP A 83 3.00 8.89 -19.41
N ASN A 84 1.90 9.63 -19.29
CA ASN A 84 1.91 11.05 -18.97
C ASN A 84 1.21 11.33 -17.64
N PRO A 85 1.71 12.31 -16.86
CA PRO A 85 1.02 12.74 -15.65
C PRO A 85 -0.39 13.28 -15.90
N VAL A 86 -1.27 13.15 -14.90
CA VAL A 86 -2.57 13.83 -14.86
C VAL A 86 -2.46 15.06 -13.98
N SER A 87 -2.69 16.23 -14.57
CA SER A 87 -2.65 17.50 -13.82
C SER A 87 -3.86 17.64 -12.89
N ILE A 88 -3.58 17.95 -11.63
CA ILE A 88 -4.60 18.27 -10.63
C ILE A 88 -4.81 19.78 -10.58
N ASN A 89 -6.05 20.22 -10.45
CA ASN A 89 -6.38 21.65 -10.38
C ASN A 89 -5.81 22.30 -9.11
N GLY A 90 -5.51 23.60 -9.18
CA GLY A 90 -5.08 24.40 -8.03
C GLY A 90 -3.55 24.50 -7.92
N MET A 91 -3.04 24.46 -6.68
CA MET A 91 -1.60 24.43 -6.38
C MET A 91 -1.07 23.01 -6.14
N GLU A 92 -1.87 22.00 -6.48
CA GLU A 92 -1.52 20.60 -6.30
C GLU A 92 -0.48 20.14 -7.30
N ILE A 93 0.30 19.13 -6.89
CA ILE A 93 1.23 18.44 -7.77
C ILE A 93 0.42 17.47 -8.65
N SER A 94 0.85 17.29 -9.90
CA SER A 94 0.24 16.32 -10.82
C SER A 94 0.39 14.89 -10.30
N ASP A 95 -0.58 14.04 -10.59
CA ASP A 95 -0.44 12.60 -10.42
C ASP A 95 0.54 12.07 -11.47
N LEU A 96 1.73 11.66 -11.02
CA LEU A 96 2.81 11.18 -11.89
C LEU A 96 2.65 9.70 -12.28
N TYR A 97 1.73 8.96 -11.64
CA TYR A 97 1.52 7.55 -11.90
C TYR A 97 0.02 7.21 -12.05
N PRO A 98 -0.74 7.92 -12.91
CA PRO A 98 -2.17 7.69 -13.04
C PRO A 98 -2.44 6.28 -13.54
N LEU A 99 -3.48 5.63 -13.02
CA LEU A 99 -3.88 4.30 -13.46
C LEU A 99 -4.49 4.37 -14.87
N ALA A 100 -4.08 3.47 -15.75
CA ALA A 100 -4.62 3.33 -17.10
C ALA A 100 -6.08 2.82 -17.13
N ASN A 101 -6.52 2.14 -16.06
CA ASN A 101 -7.87 1.62 -15.92
C ASN A 101 -8.37 1.72 -14.46
N SER A 102 -9.65 1.44 -14.21
CA SER A 102 -10.16 1.38 -12.84
C SER A 102 -9.55 0.22 -12.05
N ILE A 103 -9.56 0.36 -10.72
CA ILE A 103 -8.82 -0.50 -9.79
C ILE A 103 -9.18 -2.00 -9.90
N ASP A 104 -10.36 -2.33 -10.41
CA ASP A 104 -10.82 -3.69 -10.67
C ASP A 104 -10.03 -4.44 -11.75
N HIS A 105 -9.18 -3.75 -12.51
CA HIS A 105 -8.24 -4.36 -13.47
C HIS A 105 -6.87 -4.68 -12.88
N TYR A 106 -6.65 -4.34 -11.60
CA TYR A 106 -5.38 -4.54 -10.90
C TYR A 106 -5.59 -5.56 -9.79
N ILE A 107 -4.78 -6.61 -9.80
CA ILE A 107 -4.68 -7.53 -8.67
C ILE A 107 -3.44 -7.12 -7.89
N LEU A 108 -3.63 -6.48 -6.74
CA LEU A 108 -2.52 -6.02 -5.92
C LEU A 108 -1.90 -7.21 -5.20
N ASN A 109 -0.60 -7.42 -5.38
CA ASN A 109 0.19 -8.37 -4.61
C ASN A 109 0.74 -7.70 -3.34
N GLY A 110 -0.16 -7.05 -2.61
CA GLY A 110 0.12 -6.42 -1.32
C GLY A 110 -0.66 -7.10 -0.19
N TRP A 111 -0.14 -6.96 1.02
CA TRP A 111 -0.73 -7.50 2.25
C TRP A 111 -1.01 -6.35 3.20
N TRP A 112 -2.26 -6.20 3.64
CA TRP A 112 -2.68 -5.13 4.51
C TRP A 112 -3.06 -5.66 5.89
N LEU A 113 -2.46 -5.06 6.93
CA LEU A 113 -2.69 -5.44 8.30
C LEU A 113 -3.99 -4.81 8.86
N PHE A 114 -4.84 -5.64 9.48
CA PHE A 114 -6.13 -5.26 10.05
C PHE A 114 -6.12 -5.41 11.58
N ASN A 115 -7.03 -4.69 12.27
CA ASN A 115 -7.13 -4.67 13.74
C ASN A 115 -7.40 -6.03 14.41
N ASP A 116 -7.72 -7.06 13.64
CA ASP A 116 -7.83 -8.44 14.11
C ASP A 116 -6.46 -9.15 14.20
N GLY A 117 -5.37 -8.45 13.88
CA GLY A 117 -4.01 -8.99 13.88
C GLY A 117 -3.70 -9.84 12.65
N LYS A 118 -4.51 -9.73 11.59
CA LYS A 118 -4.34 -10.51 10.37
C LYS A 118 -4.00 -9.63 9.18
N MET A 119 -3.30 -10.20 8.21
CA MET A 119 -3.02 -9.56 6.93
C MET A 119 -3.94 -10.10 5.84
N TYR A 120 -4.57 -9.19 5.10
CA TYR A 120 -5.46 -9.51 4.00
C TYR A 120 -4.78 -9.19 2.67
N PRO A 121 -4.73 -10.13 1.71
CA PRO A 121 -4.19 -9.87 0.39
C PRO A 121 -5.16 -9.00 -0.41
N ASN A 122 -4.62 -8.06 -1.18
CA ASN A 122 -5.41 -7.22 -2.10
C ASN A 122 -6.54 -6.39 -1.44
N ASP A 123 -6.54 -6.22 -0.11
CA ASP A 123 -7.58 -5.47 0.61
C ASP A 123 -7.04 -4.17 1.22
N ILE A 124 -7.12 -3.09 0.44
CA ILE A 124 -6.75 -1.73 0.87
C ILE A 124 -7.81 -1.04 1.71
N SER A 125 -9.01 -1.64 1.88
CA SER A 125 -10.18 -0.97 2.46
C SER A 125 -9.99 -0.51 3.89
N ASN A 126 -8.99 -1.07 4.59
CA ASN A 126 -8.71 -0.81 5.99
C ASN A 126 -7.32 -0.22 6.27
N SER A 127 -6.67 0.35 5.25
CA SER A 127 -5.29 0.87 5.25
C SER A 127 -4.96 2.03 6.21
N LYS A 128 -5.88 2.45 7.09
CA LYS A 128 -5.72 3.60 8.01
C LYS A 128 -5.90 3.24 9.48
N GLN A 129 -5.49 2.05 9.88
CA GLN A 129 -5.51 1.64 11.28
C GLN A 129 -4.11 1.69 11.89
N TYR A 130 -4.02 2.20 13.12
CA TYR A 130 -2.76 2.34 13.85
C TYR A 130 -2.60 1.21 14.84
N PHE A 131 -1.47 0.52 14.79
CA PHE A 131 -1.12 -0.52 15.74
C PHE A 131 -0.21 0.04 16.80
N ARG A 132 -0.64 -0.09 18.06
CA ARG A 132 0.21 0.26 19.19
C ARG A 132 1.18 -0.88 19.44
N LEU A 133 2.47 -0.56 19.38
CA LEU A 133 3.55 -1.46 19.70
C LEU A 133 4.09 -1.06 21.08
N GLU A 134 4.12 -2.01 22.01
CA GLU A 134 4.64 -1.76 23.36
C GLU A 134 6.15 -2.03 23.40
N LYS A 135 6.85 -1.33 24.29
CA LYS A 135 8.29 -1.54 24.55
C LYS A 135 8.57 -3.01 24.89
N ASN A 136 9.55 -3.61 24.23
CA ASN A 136 9.96 -5.02 24.43
C ASN A 136 8.81 -6.01 24.19
N SER A 137 7.94 -5.70 23.23
CA SER A 137 6.90 -6.62 22.78
C SER A 137 7.25 -7.26 21.43
N GLN A 138 6.65 -8.41 21.20
CA GLN A 138 6.64 -9.11 19.92
C GLN A 138 5.19 -9.17 19.46
N SER A 139 4.96 -8.89 18.18
CA SER A 139 3.66 -9.10 17.53
C SER A 139 3.87 -10.00 16.33
N VAL A 140 3.00 -11.00 16.19
CA VAL A 140 2.97 -11.90 15.03
C VAL A 140 1.67 -11.65 14.28
N TRP A 141 1.78 -11.35 13.00
CA TRP A 141 0.64 -11.17 12.11
C TRP A 141 0.62 -12.26 11.07
N ILE A 142 -0.50 -12.97 10.99
CA ILE A 142 -0.68 -14.09 10.06
C ILE A 142 -1.59 -13.68 8.90
N ASN A 143 -1.45 -14.34 7.76
CA ASN A 143 -2.42 -14.27 6.69
C ASN A 143 -3.84 -14.63 7.21
N ALA A 144 -4.83 -13.80 6.89
CA ALA A 144 -6.21 -13.99 7.31
C ALA A 144 -6.88 -15.20 6.64
N GLU A 145 -6.46 -15.52 5.41
CA GLU A 145 -7.00 -16.61 4.59
C GLU A 145 -5.99 -17.76 4.53
N GLN A 146 -6.47 -19.01 4.59
CA GLN A 146 -5.67 -20.10 4.05
C GLN A 146 -5.59 -19.85 2.55
N THR A 147 -4.44 -19.38 2.07
CA THR A 147 -4.19 -19.34 0.64
C THR A 147 -4.22 -20.77 0.14
N ASP A 148 -5.22 -21.14 -0.66
CA ASP A 148 -5.20 -22.35 -1.51
C ASP A 148 -4.10 -22.28 -2.59
N VAL A 149 -3.22 -21.28 -2.50
CA VAL A 149 -2.15 -20.96 -3.43
C VAL A 149 -0.84 -20.99 -2.66
N ASP A 150 0.00 -21.97 -2.98
CA ASP A 150 1.39 -21.97 -2.54
C ASP A 150 2.09 -20.74 -3.14
N MET A 151 2.62 -19.87 -2.29
CA MET A 151 3.48 -18.77 -2.71
C MET A 151 4.93 -19.22 -2.72
N TYR A 152 5.55 -19.16 -3.90
CA TYR A 152 6.95 -19.52 -4.11
C TYR A 152 7.78 -18.25 -4.17
N TYR A 153 8.79 -18.18 -3.30
CA TYR A 153 9.76 -17.08 -3.30
C TYR A 153 11.15 -17.59 -3.63
N SER A 154 11.87 -16.85 -4.47
CA SER A 154 13.26 -17.12 -4.83
C SER A 154 14.25 -16.47 -3.84
N GLU A 155 15.50 -16.93 -3.84
CA GLU A 155 16.62 -16.33 -3.07
C GLU A 155 16.85 -14.83 -3.35
N ASN A 156 16.35 -14.35 -4.48
CA ASN A 156 16.50 -12.96 -4.91
C ASN A 156 15.24 -12.14 -4.67
N ASP A 157 14.19 -12.73 -4.11
CA ASP A 157 12.94 -12.02 -3.87
C ASP A 157 13.12 -11.07 -2.68
N VAL A 158 12.79 -9.81 -2.94
CA VAL A 158 12.93 -8.73 -1.96
C VAL A 158 11.54 -8.46 -1.39
N TRP A 159 11.39 -8.55 -0.07
CA TRP A 159 10.20 -7.96 0.54
C TRP A 159 10.29 -6.44 0.42
N SER A 160 9.26 -5.86 -0.20
CA SER A 160 9.09 -4.42 -0.33
C SER A 160 7.83 -4.02 0.42
N GLY A 161 7.98 -3.26 1.49
CA GLY A 161 6.87 -2.67 2.21
C GLY A 161 7.30 -1.47 3.03
N GLN A 162 6.34 -0.79 3.63
CA GLN A 162 6.56 0.43 4.40
C GLN A 162 6.03 0.27 5.82
N LEU A 163 6.86 0.65 6.80
CA LEU A 163 6.43 0.85 8.19
C LEU A 163 6.52 2.35 8.49
N SER A 164 5.38 2.95 8.79
CA SER A 164 5.28 4.36 9.15
C SER A 164 4.90 4.49 10.62
N PHE A 165 5.60 5.34 11.35
CA PHE A 165 5.31 5.63 12.75
C PHE A 165 4.48 6.92 12.86
N LEU A 166 3.54 6.94 13.81
CA LEU A 166 2.79 8.16 14.15
C LEU A 166 3.70 9.23 14.77
N ASP A 167 4.60 8.79 15.64
CA ASP A 167 5.58 9.63 16.29
C ASP A 167 6.98 9.16 15.90
N THR A 168 7.93 10.10 15.80
CA THR A 168 9.33 9.78 15.58
C THR A 168 9.82 8.81 16.67
N PRO A 169 10.32 7.62 16.33
CA PRO A 169 10.89 6.71 17.32
C PRO A 169 12.01 7.38 18.13
N GLU A 170 12.15 7.00 19.40
CA GLU A 170 13.23 7.50 20.24
C GLU A 170 14.60 7.18 19.63
N ASN A 171 15.61 8.03 19.85
CA ASN A 171 16.97 7.80 19.36
C ASN A 171 17.47 6.41 19.79
N ASN A 172 17.99 5.64 18.82
CA ASN A 172 18.45 4.25 18.96
C ASN A 172 17.36 3.18 19.15
N SER A 173 16.09 3.50 18.92
CA SER A 173 15.04 2.49 18.79
C SER A 173 15.41 1.49 17.69
N LYS A 174 15.26 0.19 17.95
CA LYS A 174 15.49 -0.87 16.96
C LYS A 174 14.23 -1.69 16.77
N PHE A 175 13.94 -1.96 15.50
CA PHE A 175 12.86 -2.81 15.06
C PHE A 175 13.44 -3.95 14.24
N PHE A 176 13.06 -5.17 14.57
CA PHE A 176 13.39 -6.38 13.85
C PHE A 176 12.13 -6.88 13.15
N ILE A 177 12.18 -6.96 11.83
CA ILE A 177 11.16 -7.66 11.05
C ILE A 177 11.73 -9.04 10.72
N GLU A 178 11.00 -10.06 11.12
CA GLU A 178 11.22 -11.43 10.69
C GLU A 178 10.06 -11.87 9.79
N ILE A 179 10.42 -12.48 8.66
CA ILE A 179 9.48 -13.16 7.78
C ILE A 179 9.65 -14.65 8.04
N GLY A 180 8.53 -15.35 8.19
CA GLY A 180 8.55 -16.77 8.48
C GLY A 180 7.30 -17.46 7.96
N TYR A 181 7.19 -18.75 8.28
CA TYR A 181 5.98 -19.54 8.06
C TYR A 181 5.43 -20.06 9.38
N SER A 182 4.15 -20.43 9.33
CA SER A 182 3.43 -21.13 10.39
C SER A 182 2.85 -22.42 9.80
N THR A 183 2.88 -23.52 10.56
CA THR A 183 2.29 -24.80 10.15
C THR A 183 0.86 -24.99 10.68
N ASP A 184 0.49 -24.31 11.75
CA ASP A 184 -0.81 -24.50 12.42
C ASP A 184 -1.51 -23.18 12.83
N GLY A 185 -0.96 -22.03 12.45
CA GLY A 185 -1.46 -20.70 12.78
C GLY A 185 -1.19 -20.26 14.22
N ILE A 186 -0.52 -21.10 15.03
CA ILE A 186 -0.11 -20.80 16.42
C ILE A 186 1.41 -20.88 16.63
N ASP A 187 2.14 -21.44 15.67
CA ASP A 187 3.60 -21.46 15.60
C ASP A 187 4.18 -20.38 14.66
N PHE A 188 5.46 -20.06 14.83
CA PHE A 188 6.21 -19.18 13.93
C PHE A 188 7.64 -19.69 13.77
N PHE A 189 8.06 -19.88 12.52
CA PHE A 189 9.43 -20.26 12.16
C PHE A 189 10.04 -19.18 11.27
N SER A 190 11.00 -18.43 11.80
CA SER A 190 11.69 -17.39 11.04
C SER A 190 12.51 -17.99 9.89
N CYS A 191 12.44 -17.33 8.73
CA CYS A 191 13.12 -17.71 7.50
C CYS A 191 14.00 -16.55 7.05
N GLY A 192 15.31 -16.67 7.24
CA GLY A 192 16.28 -15.71 6.72
C GLY A 192 16.81 -14.70 7.74
N ILE A 193 17.35 -13.60 7.22
CA ILE A 193 18.08 -12.60 8.01
C ILE A 193 17.14 -11.54 8.60
N SER A 194 17.24 -11.30 9.90
CA SER A 194 16.69 -10.09 10.51
C SER A 194 17.52 -8.87 10.05
N ALA A 195 16.89 -7.77 9.68
CA ALA A 195 17.56 -6.47 9.57
C ALA A 195 16.99 -5.44 10.55
N SER A 196 17.83 -4.46 10.87
CA SER A 196 17.50 -3.38 11.81
C SER A 196 16.96 -2.21 11.01
N LEU A 197 15.71 -1.81 11.27
CA LEU A 197 15.17 -0.58 10.67
C LEU A 197 15.67 0.67 11.40
N THR A 198 16.19 1.62 10.65
CA THR A 198 16.66 2.93 11.14
C THR A 198 15.68 4.08 10.83
N GLY A 199 14.59 3.81 10.12
CA GLY A 199 13.58 4.82 9.76
C GLY A 199 13.99 5.80 8.66
N ASP A 200 15.10 5.55 7.96
CA ASP A 200 15.65 6.40 6.88
C ASP A 200 15.06 6.11 5.48
N GLY A 201 14.09 5.18 5.40
CA GLY A 201 13.47 4.76 4.14
C GLY A 201 14.34 3.90 3.23
N ASN A 202 15.57 3.55 3.62
CA ASN A 202 16.53 2.83 2.76
C ASN A 202 16.77 1.37 3.15
N ASN A 203 16.25 0.93 4.29
CA ASN A 203 16.43 -0.45 4.75
C ASN A 203 15.71 -1.45 3.81
N ARG A 204 16.43 -2.48 3.36
CA ARG A 204 15.93 -3.57 2.51
C ARG A 204 16.25 -4.92 3.14
N PHE A 205 15.34 -5.88 2.99
CA PHE A 205 15.46 -7.22 3.54
C PHE A 205 15.22 -8.22 2.42
N LEU A 206 16.09 -9.22 2.32
CA LEU A 206 16.02 -10.29 1.33
C LEU A 206 15.33 -11.50 1.95
N ILE A 207 14.45 -12.14 1.19
CA ILE A 207 13.83 -13.42 1.56
C ILE A 207 14.77 -14.54 1.08
N SER A 208 15.07 -15.51 1.94
CA SER A 208 15.89 -16.70 1.61
C SER A 208 15.03 -17.97 1.74
N PRO A 209 15.15 -19.00 0.87
CA PRO A 209 14.07 -19.94 0.61
C PRO A 209 14.10 -21.22 1.46
N ASP A 210 12.91 -21.82 1.61
CA ASP A 210 12.54 -23.21 1.24
C ASP A 210 11.33 -23.70 2.09
N LEU A 211 10.14 -23.10 1.98
CA LEU A 211 8.89 -23.73 2.44
C LEU A 211 7.63 -23.02 1.92
N ILE A 212 6.47 -23.68 2.02
CA ILE A 212 5.13 -23.10 1.82
C ILE A 212 4.96 -21.96 2.84
N ILE A 213 4.95 -20.71 2.37
CA ILE A 213 4.96 -19.55 3.25
C ILE A 213 3.52 -19.12 3.57
N ALA A 214 3.07 -19.45 4.78
CA ALA A 214 2.08 -18.60 5.45
C ALA A 214 2.82 -17.36 5.93
N LEU A 215 2.70 -16.24 5.19
CA LEU A 215 3.40 -15.00 5.55
C LEU A 215 2.98 -14.60 6.96
N SER A 216 3.93 -14.77 7.87
CA SER A 216 3.83 -14.33 9.23
C SER A 216 4.92 -13.29 9.44
N PHE A 217 4.51 -12.12 9.90
CA PHE A 217 5.42 -11.01 10.17
C PHE A 217 5.56 -10.94 11.68
N GLN A 218 6.75 -11.27 12.19
CA GLN A 218 7.09 -11.01 13.58
C GLN A 218 7.86 -9.70 13.65
N LEU A 219 7.26 -8.70 14.29
CA LEU A 219 7.94 -7.44 14.62
C LEU A 219 8.41 -7.53 16.07
N GLU A 220 9.71 -7.74 16.27
CA GLU A 220 10.35 -7.68 17.59
C GLU A 220 11.00 -6.31 17.77
N ILE A 221 10.64 -5.58 18.82
CA ILE A 221 11.08 -4.21 19.03
C ILE A 221 11.73 -4.10 20.38
N THR A 222 13.05 -3.97 20.37
CA THR A 222 13.85 -3.71 21.56
C THR A 222 14.10 -2.21 21.62
N LEU A 223 13.30 -1.52 22.44
CA LEU A 223 13.57 -0.13 22.80
C LEU A 223 14.53 -0.17 24.00
N HIS A 224 15.66 0.54 23.92
CA HIS A 224 16.57 0.70 25.06
C HIS A 224 16.22 1.98 25.81
#